data_AF-A0A257NPQ6-F1
#
_entry.id   AF-A0A257NPQ6-F1
#
_cell.length_a   1.000
_cell.length_b   1.000
_cell.length_c   1.000
_cell.angle_alpha   90.00
_cell.angle_beta   90.00
_cell.angle_gamma   90.00
#
_symmetry.space_group_name_H-M   'P 1'
#
loop_
_entity.id
_entity.type
_entity.pdbx_description
1 polymer ?
#
loop_
_entity_poly.entity_id
_entity_poly.type
_entity_poly.pdbx_seq_one_letter_code
_entity_poly.pdbx_strand_id
1 'polypeptide(L)'
;RTDEIFRNTLIVLIENNLTIAEFSLVLRDAEIRKRLLANVKNEICREFFNEQYGAWNAKTKTEWTAPILNKVGALLSDDRVREIFVSRESSFNLRRIMDEGKIILVKLDKGRLKGASELLGSLLLSKIQMAAFSRTDVRMSERRQFYLYIDEFQNFATESFRNTLDEAAKYKLSLVLAHQNLSQLPSELRASVLTNCGLQAYFRVARLDAELLAKEAFAGVYGARLRAALSLSASPTSLPHGRTPEWTRKSLRPWLRKHGSANAICEDGTKSKESIPRGAALSAQATRWKVSEKTRRARS
;
A
#
# COMPACT_ATOMS: atom_id res chain seq x y z
N ARG A 1 19.28 12.78 -16.69
CA ARG A 1 19.05 14.15 -17.21
C ARG A 1 17.81 14.78 -16.58
N THR A 2 16.61 14.24 -16.78
CA THR A 2 15.38 14.73 -16.14
C THR A 2 15.46 14.74 -14.60
N ASP A 3 15.94 13.66 -14.00
CA ASP A 3 16.08 13.56 -12.54
C ASP A 3 17.13 14.53 -11.96
N GLU A 4 18.15 14.84 -12.75
CA GLU A 4 19.20 15.79 -12.38
C GLU A 4 18.69 17.23 -12.41
N ILE A 5 17.94 17.61 -13.45
CA ILE A 5 17.22 18.89 -13.50
C ILE A 5 16.29 19.01 -12.28
N PHE A 6 15.51 17.96 -12.00
CA PHE A 6 14.58 17.95 -10.88
C PHE A 6 15.30 18.14 -9.54
N ARG A 7 16.32 17.31 -9.26
CA ARG A 7 17.13 17.37 -8.03
C ARG A 7 17.80 18.73 -7.85
N ASN A 8 18.48 19.25 -8.88
CA ASN A 8 19.18 20.52 -8.78
C ASN A 8 18.19 21.69 -8.60
N THR A 9 17.02 21.63 -9.26
CA THR A 9 15.96 22.63 -9.02
C THR A 9 15.46 22.59 -7.58
N LEU A 10 15.25 21.40 -7.00
CA LEU A 10 14.87 21.28 -5.59
C LEU A 10 15.93 21.85 -4.64
N ILE A 11 17.22 21.66 -4.92
CA ILE A 11 18.32 22.24 -4.13
C ILE A 11 18.23 23.77 -4.15
N VAL A 12 18.04 24.38 -5.33
CA VAL A 12 17.85 25.84 -5.45
C VAL A 12 16.68 26.32 -4.59
N LEU A 13 15.54 25.61 -4.62
CA LEU A 13 14.37 25.98 -3.84
C LEU A 13 14.63 25.88 -2.33
N ILE A 14 15.23 24.76 -1.87
CA ILE A 14 15.52 24.51 -0.45
C ILE A 14 16.46 25.59 0.11
N GLU A 15 17.56 25.89 -0.60
CA GLU A 15 18.55 26.84 -0.10
C GLU A 15 18.07 28.30 -0.15
N ASN A 16 17.05 28.60 -0.94
CA ASN A 16 16.36 29.90 -0.95
C ASN A 16 15.09 29.93 -0.08
N ASN A 17 14.79 28.86 0.67
CA ASN A 17 13.56 28.75 1.47
C ASN A 17 12.27 29.00 0.65
N LEU A 18 12.24 28.49 -0.58
CA LEU A 18 11.12 28.54 -1.50
C LEU A 18 10.37 27.21 -1.52
N THR A 19 9.19 27.21 -2.14
CA THR A 19 8.32 26.04 -2.22
C THR A 19 8.33 25.45 -3.62
N ILE A 20 7.65 24.31 -3.80
CA ILE A 20 7.56 23.68 -5.12
C ILE A 20 6.71 24.52 -6.11
N ALA A 21 5.96 25.53 -5.64
CA ALA A 21 5.24 26.44 -6.52
C ALA A 21 6.19 27.29 -7.38
N GLU A 22 7.34 27.67 -6.81
CA GLU A 22 8.37 28.43 -7.52
C GLU A 22 9.23 27.55 -8.46
N PHE A 23 8.99 26.23 -8.51
CA PHE A 23 9.76 25.28 -9.31
C PHE A 23 9.83 25.69 -10.79
N SER A 24 8.71 26.15 -11.35
CA SER A 24 8.66 26.58 -12.75
C SER A 24 9.44 27.87 -13.01
N LEU A 25 9.54 28.76 -12.02
CA LEU A 25 10.25 30.03 -12.13
C LEU A 25 11.76 29.79 -12.29
N VAL A 26 12.32 28.86 -11.51
CA VAL A 26 13.74 28.49 -11.59
C VAL A 26 14.12 28.02 -13.01
N LEU A 27 13.25 27.22 -13.64
CA LEU A 27 13.53 26.65 -14.95
C LEU A 27 13.30 27.63 -16.11
N ARG A 28 12.25 28.46 -16.01
CA ARG A 28 11.82 29.33 -17.12
C ARG A 28 12.51 30.69 -17.14
N ASP A 29 12.72 31.29 -15.97
CA ASP A 29 13.23 32.66 -15.87
C ASP A 29 14.74 32.66 -15.59
N ALA A 30 15.53 33.16 -16.54
CA ALA A 30 16.98 33.18 -16.44
C ALA A 30 17.50 34.20 -15.43
N GLU A 31 16.81 35.34 -15.29
CA GLU A 31 17.24 36.42 -14.40
C GLU A 31 16.92 36.05 -12.95
N ILE A 32 15.72 35.52 -12.69
CA ILE A 32 15.37 34.98 -11.37
C ILE A 32 16.31 33.85 -11.00
N ARG A 33 16.55 32.90 -11.92
CA ARG A 33 17.49 31.80 -11.65
C ARG A 33 18.88 32.30 -11.27
N LYS A 34 19.42 33.29 -11.98
CA LYS A 34 20.73 33.88 -11.66
C LYS A 34 20.77 34.45 -10.24
N ARG A 35 19.71 35.15 -9.82
CA ARG A 35 19.58 35.68 -8.46
C ARG A 35 19.49 34.58 -7.41
N LEU A 36 18.70 33.54 -7.65
CA LEU A 36 18.54 32.42 -6.72
C LEU A 36 19.84 31.62 -6.56
N LEU A 37 20.60 31.43 -7.65
CA LEU A 37 21.87 30.72 -7.63
C LEU A 37 22.96 31.44 -6.81
N ALA A 38 22.86 32.77 -6.63
CA ALA A 38 23.79 33.52 -5.79
C ALA A 38 23.73 33.08 -4.31
N ASN A 39 22.57 32.61 -3.86
CA ASN A 39 22.38 32.12 -2.49
C ASN A 39 22.66 30.62 -2.34
N VAL A 40 22.94 29.92 -3.45
CA VAL A 40 23.17 28.47 -3.43
C VAL A 40 24.61 28.17 -3.03
N LYS A 41 24.77 27.41 -1.94
CA LYS A 41 26.02 26.89 -1.39
C LYS A 41 26.50 25.63 -2.11
N ASN A 42 25.58 24.82 -2.64
CA ASN A 42 25.93 23.60 -3.35
C ASN A 42 26.61 23.90 -4.69
N GLU A 43 27.94 23.69 -4.77
CA GLU A 43 28.74 23.98 -5.96
C GLU A 43 28.29 23.18 -7.18
N ILE A 44 28.04 21.88 -7.02
CA ILE A 44 27.61 20.99 -8.12
C ILE A 44 26.31 21.50 -8.75
N CYS A 45 25.39 22.01 -7.92
CA CYS A 45 24.16 22.62 -8.40
C CYS A 45 24.42 23.92 -9.19
N ARG A 46 25.35 24.77 -8.74
CA ARG A 46 25.72 26.00 -9.45
C ARG A 46 26.38 25.69 -10.79
N GLU A 47 27.37 24.80 -10.79
CA GLU A 47 28.05 24.32 -11.99
C GLU A 47 27.06 23.75 -12.99
N PHE A 48 26.14 22.89 -12.54
CA PHE A 48 25.08 22.36 -13.40
C PHE A 48 24.27 23.47 -14.09
N PHE A 49 23.80 24.48 -13.35
CA PHE A 49 22.97 25.51 -13.96
C PHE A 49 23.76 26.50 -14.83
N ASN A 50 25.01 26.79 -14.47
CA ASN A 50 25.87 27.72 -15.20
C ASN A 50 26.46 27.09 -16.47
N GLU A 51 27.01 25.89 -16.35
CA GLU A 51 27.77 25.23 -17.42
C GLU A 51 26.88 24.33 -18.28
N GLN A 52 26.08 23.46 -17.66
CA GLN A 52 25.30 22.48 -18.41
C GLN A 52 23.96 23.06 -18.89
N TYR A 53 23.10 23.46 -17.95
CA TYR A 53 21.78 24.03 -18.28
C TYR A 53 21.93 25.33 -19.07
N GLY A 54 22.89 26.18 -18.70
CA GLY A 54 23.20 27.44 -19.40
C GLY A 54 23.49 27.22 -20.88
N ALA A 55 24.35 26.25 -21.20
CA ALA A 55 24.80 25.96 -22.57
C ALA A 55 23.74 25.33 -23.48
N TRP A 56 22.65 24.77 -22.95
CA TRP A 56 21.60 24.19 -23.80
C TRP A 56 20.85 25.26 -24.60
N ASN A 57 20.56 24.93 -25.86
CA ASN A 57 19.67 25.74 -26.69
C ASN A 57 18.21 25.69 -26.17
N ALA A 58 17.37 26.61 -26.65
CA ALA A 58 15.97 26.73 -26.20
C ALA A 58 15.13 25.47 -26.46
N LYS A 59 15.39 24.76 -27.56
CA LYS A 59 14.68 23.53 -27.91
C LYS A 59 14.99 22.42 -26.92
N THR A 60 16.27 22.17 -26.65
CA THR A 60 16.73 21.16 -25.68
C THR A 60 16.23 21.46 -24.27
N LYS A 61 16.28 22.73 -23.83
CA LYS A 61 15.70 23.16 -22.55
C LYS A 61 14.23 22.79 -22.45
N THR A 62 13.45 23.12 -23.47
CA THR A 62 12.00 22.84 -23.49
C THR A 62 11.75 21.33 -23.47
N GLU A 63 12.46 20.56 -24.28
CA GLU A 63 12.31 19.11 -24.38
C GLU A 63 12.57 18.39 -23.05
N TRP A 64 13.61 18.78 -22.31
CA TRP A 64 13.99 18.10 -21.07
C TRP A 64 13.24 18.63 -19.84
N THR A 65 12.81 19.89 -19.85
CA THR A 65 12.04 20.47 -18.73
C THR A 65 10.55 20.19 -18.83
N ALA A 66 9.97 20.05 -20.03
CA ALA A 66 8.53 19.85 -20.22
C ALA A 66 7.97 18.65 -19.44
N PRO A 67 8.58 17.45 -19.43
CA PRO A 67 8.05 16.31 -18.67
C PRO A 67 7.97 16.59 -17.16
N ILE A 68 8.95 17.33 -16.61
CA ILE A 68 9.00 17.66 -15.19
C ILE A 68 7.95 18.71 -14.86
N LEU A 69 7.89 19.78 -15.67
CA LEU A 69 6.91 20.86 -15.50
C LEU A 69 5.49 20.33 -15.62
N ASN A 70 5.23 19.37 -16.50
CA ASN A 70 3.92 18.73 -16.62
C ASN A 70 3.56 17.94 -15.36
N LYS A 71 4.51 17.20 -14.75
CA LYS A 71 4.27 16.47 -13.49
C LYS A 71 4.05 17.41 -12.30
N VAL A 72 4.90 18.42 -12.15
CA VAL A 72 4.77 19.43 -11.08
C VAL A 72 3.49 20.25 -11.27
N GLY A 73 3.18 20.64 -12.50
CA GLY A 73 1.94 21.35 -12.83
C GLY A 73 0.70 20.52 -12.54
N ALA A 74 0.71 19.22 -12.89
CA ALA A 74 -0.38 18.32 -12.55
C ALA A 74 -0.56 18.18 -11.03
N LEU A 75 0.53 18.10 -10.26
CA LEU A 75 0.49 18.06 -8.79
C LEU A 75 -0.14 19.34 -8.22
N LEU A 76 0.23 20.51 -8.74
CA LEU A 76 -0.24 21.82 -8.25
C LEU A 76 -1.57 22.28 -8.86
N SER A 77 -2.16 21.48 -9.75
CA SER A 77 -3.42 21.81 -10.41
C SER A 77 -4.63 21.74 -9.48
N ASP A 78 -4.56 20.92 -8.43
CA ASP A 78 -5.59 20.84 -7.39
C ASP A 78 -5.26 21.85 -6.28
N ASP A 79 -6.18 22.78 -6.02
CA ASP A 79 -5.98 23.86 -5.04
C ASP A 79 -5.63 23.32 -3.64
N ARG A 80 -6.23 22.21 -3.22
CA ARG A 80 -6.00 21.61 -1.89
C ARG A 80 -4.60 21.01 -1.79
N VAL A 81 -4.17 20.38 -2.88
CA VAL A 81 -2.82 19.81 -2.99
C VAL A 81 -1.81 20.95 -3.03
N ARG A 82 -2.07 21.99 -3.82
CA ARG A 82 -1.26 23.20 -3.90
C ARG A 82 -1.08 23.85 -2.53
N GLU A 83 -2.14 23.99 -1.74
CA GLU A 83 -2.07 24.54 -0.37
C GLU A 83 -1.10 23.76 0.53
N ILE A 84 -1.07 22.43 0.43
CA ILE A 84 -0.11 21.59 1.17
C ILE A 84 1.32 21.92 0.79
N PHE A 85 1.59 22.16 -0.50
CA PHE A 85 2.94 22.34 -1.02
C PHE A 85 3.44 23.79 -1.05
N VAL A 86 2.55 24.79 -0.95
CA VAL A 86 2.90 26.22 -0.87
C VAL A 86 3.24 26.63 0.57
N SER A 87 2.92 25.81 1.56
CA SER A 87 3.35 26.05 2.93
C SER A 87 4.86 25.79 3.08
N ARG A 88 5.61 26.82 3.49
CA ARG A 88 7.06 26.69 3.79
C ARG A 88 7.32 25.79 5.00
N GLU A 89 6.41 25.82 5.96
CA GLU A 89 6.51 25.02 7.17
C GLU A 89 5.42 23.94 7.21
N SER A 90 5.77 22.79 7.77
CA SER A 90 4.81 21.71 7.96
C SER A 90 3.99 21.99 9.22
N SER A 91 2.65 21.92 9.10
CA SER A 91 1.73 22.10 10.23
C SER A 91 1.80 20.99 11.29
N PHE A 92 2.49 19.89 11.00
CA PHE A 92 2.64 18.76 11.91
C PHE A 92 4.04 18.13 11.79
N ASN A 93 4.47 17.50 12.89
CA ASN A 93 5.74 16.77 12.97
C ASN A 93 5.46 15.28 13.19
N LEU A 94 5.76 14.45 12.17
CA LEU A 94 5.53 13.01 12.21
C LEU A 94 6.35 12.32 13.31
N ARG A 95 7.61 12.73 13.50
CA ARG A 95 8.48 12.17 14.53
C ARG A 95 7.86 12.37 15.92
N ARG A 96 7.44 13.59 16.21
CA ARG A 96 6.73 13.92 17.46
C ARG A 96 5.43 13.11 17.63
N ILE A 97 4.66 12.95 16.55
CA ILE A 97 3.42 12.15 16.59
C ILE A 97 3.72 10.68 16.94
N MET A 98 4.77 10.10 16.34
CA MET A 98 5.17 8.72 16.64
C MET A 98 5.61 8.56 18.09
N ASP A 99 6.43 9.47 18.60
CA ASP A 99 6.98 9.39 19.96
C ASP A 99 5.89 9.61 21.03
N GLU A 100 4.99 10.58 20.80
CA GLU A 100 3.86 10.85 21.69
C GLU A 100 2.72 9.83 21.56
N GLY A 101 2.76 8.95 20.56
CA GLY A 101 1.73 7.93 20.30
C GLY A 101 0.40 8.50 19.83
N LYS A 102 0.44 9.58 19.06
CA LYS A 102 -0.75 10.20 18.45
C LYS A 102 -1.26 9.38 17.25
N ILE A 103 -2.51 9.61 16.89
CA ILE A 103 -3.16 8.98 15.74
C ILE A 103 -3.22 10.00 14.59
N ILE A 104 -2.83 9.57 13.39
CA ILE A 104 -2.98 10.33 12.14
C ILE A 104 -3.95 9.58 11.25
N LEU A 105 -4.97 10.29 10.77
CA LEU A 105 -5.89 9.78 9.76
C LEU A 105 -5.63 10.51 8.45
N VAL A 106 -5.39 9.75 7.38
CA VAL A 106 -5.03 10.28 6.07
C VAL A 106 -6.10 9.86 5.09
N LYS A 107 -6.80 10.82 4.50
CA LYS A 107 -7.83 10.57 3.50
C LYS A 107 -7.30 10.89 2.10
N LEU A 108 -6.95 9.85 1.35
CA LEU A 108 -6.51 9.94 -0.04
C LEU A 108 -7.63 9.50 -0.99
N ASP A 109 -8.63 10.36 -1.15
CA ASP A 109 -9.78 10.07 -2.02
C ASP A 109 -9.36 10.09 -3.50
N LYS A 110 -9.21 8.92 -4.11
CA LYS A 110 -8.83 8.77 -5.52
C LYS A 110 -9.79 9.46 -6.49
N GLY A 111 -11.09 9.46 -6.21
CA GLY A 111 -12.09 10.10 -7.08
C GLY A 111 -11.92 11.62 -7.11
N ARG A 112 -11.55 12.21 -5.96
CA ARG A 112 -11.36 13.66 -5.82
C ARG A 112 -9.96 14.14 -6.17
N LEU A 113 -8.92 13.36 -5.89
CA LEU A 113 -7.51 13.75 -6.03
C LEU A 113 -6.84 13.14 -7.28
N LYS A 114 -7.50 12.19 -7.96
CA LYS A 114 -6.98 11.51 -9.17
C LYS A 114 -5.53 11.06 -8.97
N GLY A 115 -4.64 11.35 -9.93
CA GLY A 115 -3.22 11.00 -9.86
C GLY A 115 -2.44 11.67 -8.72
N ALA A 116 -2.93 12.76 -8.13
CA ALA A 116 -2.28 13.39 -6.99
C ALA A 116 -2.40 12.56 -5.70
N SER A 117 -3.41 11.68 -5.60
CA SER A 117 -3.59 10.80 -4.42
C SER A 117 -2.41 9.84 -4.21
N GLU A 118 -1.95 9.19 -5.29
CA GLU A 118 -0.87 8.22 -5.26
C GLU A 118 0.47 8.89 -4.93
N LEU A 119 0.71 10.08 -5.51
CA LEU A 119 1.90 10.87 -5.21
C LEU A 119 1.90 11.38 -3.76
N LEU A 120 0.80 11.96 -3.28
CA LEU A 120 0.68 12.42 -1.90
C LEU A 120 0.84 11.28 -0.90
N GLY A 121 0.23 10.12 -1.17
CA GLY A 121 0.38 8.96 -0.32
C GLY A 121 1.82 8.45 -0.30
N SER A 122 2.47 8.36 -1.47
CA SER A 122 3.87 7.96 -1.57
C SER A 122 4.80 8.91 -0.79
N LEU A 123 4.62 10.23 -0.95
CA LEU A 123 5.38 11.23 -0.21
C LEU A 123 5.16 11.13 1.30
N LEU A 124 3.91 10.92 1.72
CA LEU A 124 3.60 10.76 3.14
C LEU A 124 4.22 9.49 3.71
N LEU A 125 4.16 8.36 2.98
CA LEU A 125 4.80 7.11 3.39
C LEU A 125 6.31 7.27 3.51
N SER A 126 6.96 7.92 2.55
CA SER A 126 8.38 8.25 2.64
C SER A 126 8.68 9.14 3.86
N LYS A 127 7.84 10.14 4.15
CA LYS A 127 8.01 11.01 5.33
C LYS A 127 7.83 10.23 6.64
N ILE A 128 6.89 9.27 6.69
CA ILE A 128 6.69 8.37 7.84
C ILE A 128 7.90 7.46 8.01
N GLN A 129 8.42 6.88 6.92
CA GLN A 129 9.64 6.08 6.94
C GLN A 129 10.82 6.89 7.49
N MET A 130 11.06 8.09 6.96
CA MET A 130 12.12 9.00 7.43
C MET A 130 11.95 9.34 8.91
N ALA A 131 10.72 9.63 9.36
CA ALA A 131 10.42 9.87 10.76
C ALA A 131 10.72 8.65 11.64
N ALA A 132 10.34 7.45 11.19
CA ALA A 132 10.64 6.21 11.87
C ALA A 132 12.15 5.99 12.00
N PHE A 133 12.89 6.17 10.89
CA PHE A 133 14.33 5.95 10.81
C PHE A 133 15.11 6.99 11.61
N SER A 134 14.58 8.21 11.75
CA SER A 134 15.20 9.24 12.60
C SER A 134 15.25 8.87 14.08
N ARG A 135 14.46 7.87 14.55
CA ARG A 135 14.40 7.42 15.95
C ARG A 135 15.64 6.64 16.41
N THR A 136 16.75 6.69 15.67
CA THR A 136 18.02 6.06 16.04
C THR A 136 18.59 6.60 17.35
N ASP A 137 18.27 7.85 17.69
CA ASP A 137 18.62 8.54 18.92
C ASP A 137 17.90 8.00 20.17
N VAL A 138 16.77 7.29 20.00
CA VAL A 138 16.02 6.66 21.10
C VAL A 138 16.35 5.17 21.18
N ARG A 139 16.59 4.64 22.39
CA ARG A 139 16.82 3.19 22.59
C ARG A 139 15.61 2.37 22.16
N MET A 140 15.82 1.21 21.56
CA MET A 140 14.73 0.38 21.02
C MET A 140 13.66 -0.01 22.06
N SER A 141 14.05 -0.18 23.33
CA SER A 141 13.15 -0.48 24.45
C SER A 141 12.25 0.70 24.84
N GLU A 142 12.70 1.93 24.58
CA GLU A 142 12.01 3.18 24.91
C GLU A 142 11.17 3.69 23.73
N ARG A 143 11.43 3.18 22.51
CA ARG A 143 10.64 3.51 21.32
C ARG A 143 9.21 3.03 21.48
N ARG A 144 8.27 3.97 21.37
CA ARG A 144 6.84 3.66 21.32
C ARG A 144 6.51 2.95 20.01
N GLN A 145 5.73 1.87 20.12
CA GLN A 145 5.21 1.14 18.97
C GLN A 145 4.27 2.03 18.16
N PHE A 146 4.52 2.14 16.86
CA PHE A 146 3.67 2.88 15.94
C PHE A 146 3.13 1.92 14.88
N TYR A 147 1.84 2.02 14.57
CA TYR A 147 1.16 1.16 13.60
C TYR A 147 0.81 1.98 12.36
N LEU A 148 1.22 1.49 11.20
CA LEU A 148 0.92 2.07 9.90
C LEU A 148 0.00 1.13 9.13
N TYR A 149 -1.26 1.54 9.00
CA TYR A 149 -2.28 0.85 8.24
C TYR A 149 -2.34 1.44 6.84
N ILE A 150 -2.16 0.61 5.82
CA ILE A 150 -2.21 1.02 4.42
C ILE A 150 -3.28 0.17 3.73
N ASP A 151 -4.39 0.83 3.41
CA ASP A 151 -5.41 0.26 2.54
C ASP A 151 -5.00 0.41 1.08
N GLU A 152 -5.41 -0.54 0.25
CA GLU A 152 -5.06 -0.61 -1.18
C GLU A 152 -3.54 -0.45 -1.44
N PHE A 153 -2.73 -1.19 -0.67
CA PHE A 153 -1.27 -1.10 -0.61
C PHE A 153 -0.59 -1.20 -1.98
N GLN A 154 -1.18 -1.91 -2.94
CA GLN A 154 -0.63 -2.02 -4.30
C GLN A 154 -0.39 -0.66 -4.98
N ASN A 155 -1.12 0.39 -4.58
CA ASN A 155 -0.93 1.74 -5.12
C ASN A 155 0.37 2.41 -4.64
N PHE A 156 0.97 1.89 -3.59
CA PHE A 156 2.17 2.42 -2.94
C PHE A 156 3.31 1.39 -2.91
N ALA A 157 3.12 0.26 -3.61
CA ALA A 157 3.99 -0.89 -3.63
C ALA A 157 5.24 -0.65 -4.50
N THR A 158 6.15 0.20 -4.02
CA THR A 158 7.42 0.51 -4.68
C THR A 158 8.55 -0.39 -4.17
N GLU A 159 9.61 -0.56 -4.97
CA GLU A 159 10.81 -1.28 -4.52
C GLU A 159 11.46 -0.62 -3.29
N SER A 160 11.42 0.72 -3.20
CA SER A 160 11.89 1.45 -2.03
C SER A 160 11.13 1.10 -0.74
N PHE A 161 9.87 0.69 -0.85
CA PHE A 161 9.08 0.25 0.30
C PHE A 161 9.53 -1.12 0.83
N ARG A 162 10.15 -1.98 0.00
CA ARG A 162 10.75 -3.25 0.46
C ARG A 162 11.75 -3.02 1.58
N ASN A 163 12.67 -2.07 1.40
CA ASN A 163 13.67 -1.76 2.42
C ASN A 163 13.01 -1.28 3.72
N THR A 164 11.86 -0.61 3.62
CA THR A 164 11.07 -0.24 4.80
C THR A 164 10.50 -1.48 5.49
N LEU A 165 9.92 -2.42 4.74
CA LEU A 165 9.38 -3.67 5.30
C LEU A 165 10.45 -4.46 6.07
N ASP A 166 11.63 -4.60 5.49
CA ASP A 166 12.72 -5.40 6.06
C ASP A 166 13.32 -4.75 7.33
N GLU A 167 13.28 -3.41 7.44
CA GLU A 167 13.90 -2.67 8.56
C GLU A 167 12.92 -2.11 9.61
N ALA A 168 11.63 -2.03 9.30
CA ALA A 168 10.62 -1.35 10.13
C ALA A 168 10.58 -1.85 11.59
N ALA A 169 10.81 -3.15 11.80
CA ALA A 169 10.83 -3.77 13.13
C ALA A 169 11.90 -3.14 14.05
N LYS A 170 13.08 -2.79 13.53
CA LYS A 170 14.15 -2.12 14.29
C LYS A 170 13.66 -0.80 14.87
N TYR A 171 12.78 -0.11 14.14
CA TYR A 171 12.27 1.20 14.50
C TYR A 171 10.95 1.14 15.27
N LYS A 172 10.44 -0.03 15.67
CA LYS A 172 9.09 -0.15 16.28
C LYS A 172 8.01 0.47 15.38
N LEU A 173 8.12 0.23 14.07
CA LEU A 173 7.09 0.52 13.08
C LEU A 173 6.47 -0.82 12.66
N SER A 174 5.19 -1.02 12.97
CA SER A 174 4.42 -2.19 12.56
C SER A 174 3.58 -1.83 11.35
N LEU A 175 3.72 -2.62 10.29
CA LEU A 175 3.02 -2.41 9.02
C LEU A 175 1.82 -3.35 8.95
N VAL A 176 0.67 -2.80 8.57
CA VAL A 176 -0.55 -3.55 8.28
C VAL A 176 -0.96 -3.20 6.86
N LEU A 177 -0.79 -4.14 5.96
CA LEU A 177 -0.95 -3.95 4.52
C LEU A 177 -2.18 -4.69 4.03
N ALA A 178 -3.14 -3.97 3.44
CA ALA A 178 -4.29 -4.56 2.77
C ALA A 178 -4.14 -4.37 1.26
N HIS A 179 -4.29 -5.45 0.48
CA HIS A 179 -4.27 -5.41 -0.98
C HIS A 179 -5.19 -6.49 -1.55
N GLN A 180 -5.62 -6.33 -2.81
CA GLN A 180 -6.64 -7.20 -3.41
C GLN A 180 -6.06 -8.41 -4.15
N ASN A 181 -4.96 -8.22 -4.88
CA ASN A 181 -4.35 -9.26 -5.71
C ASN A 181 -2.82 -9.22 -5.57
N LEU A 182 -2.19 -10.39 -5.49
CA LEU A 182 -0.73 -10.51 -5.42
C LEU A 182 -0.03 -10.13 -6.72
N SER A 183 -0.68 -10.26 -7.87
CA SER A 183 -0.13 -9.90 -9.19
C SER A 183 0.06 -8.40 -9.37
N GLN A 184 -0.57 -7.58 -8.53
CA GLN A 184 -0.40 -6.12 -8.55
C GLN A 184 0.89 -5.68 -7.84
N LEU A 185 1.52 -6.58 -7.08
CA LEU A 185 2.78 -6.30 -6.40
C LEU A 185 3.96 -6.71 -7.30
N PRO A 186 5.03 -5.90 -7.38
CA PRO A 186 6.30 -6.33 -7.94
C PRO A 186 6.75 -7.66 -7.33
N SER A 187 7.34 -8.55 -8.13
CA SER A 187 7.71 -9.92 -7.73
C SER A 187 8.56 -9.96 -6.46
N GLU A 188 9.55 -9.09 -6.35
CA GLU A 188 10.46 -9.01 -5.20
C GLU A 188 9.76 -8.48 -3.94
N LEU A 189 8.93 -7.45 -4.09
CA LEU A 189 8.14 -6.92 -2.99
C LEU A 189 7.13 -7.94 -2.49
N ARG A 190 6.47 -8.67 -3.40
CA ARG A 190 5.57 -9.77 -3.06
C ARG A 190 6.29 -10.84 -2.24
N ALA A 191 7.49 -11.25 -2.65
CA ALA A 191 8.28 -12.23 -1.91
C ALA A 191 8.64 -11.73 -0.50
N SER A 192 9.09 -10.47 -0.38
CA SER A 192 9.38 -9.85 0.93
C SER A 192 8.12 -9.77 1.81
N VAL A 193 6.97 -9.36 1.28
CA VAL A 193 5.70 -9.32 2.03
C VAL A 193 5.32 -10.71 2.54
N LEU A 194 5.36 -11.73 1.67
CA LEU A 194 5.00 -13.10 2.05
C LEU A 194 5.97 -13.72 3.07
N THR A 195 7.25 -13.31 3.06
CA THR A 195 8.27 -13.82 3.98
C THR A 195 8.29 -13.09 5.32
N ASN A 196 8.16 -11.76 5.31
CA ASN A 196 8.35 -10.91 6.50
C ASN A 196 7.06 -10.64 7.28
N CYS A 197 5.88 -10.82 6.67
CA CYS A 197 4.62 -10.63 7.39
C CYS A 197 4.33 -11.84 8.29
N GLY A 198 4.63 -11.68 9.59
CA GLY A 198 4.40 -12.73 10.58
C GLY A 198 2.92 -13.09 10.81
N LEU A 199 1.99 -12.18 10.50
CA LEU A 199 0.55 -12.43 10.51
C LEU A 199 -0.02 -12.21 9.11
N GLN A 200 -0.68 -13.23 8.58
CA GLN A 200 -1.35 -13.18 7.28
C GLN A 200 -2.82 -13.53 7.46
N ALA A 201 -3.70 -12.70 6.90
CA ALA A 201 -5.14 -12.92 6.90
C ALA A 201 -5.60 -13.02 5.44
N TYR A 202 -6.26 -14.13 5.11
CA TYR A 202 -6.73 -14.42 3.77
C TYR A 202 -8.26 -14.40 3.73
N PHE A 203 -8.81 -13.66 2.77
CA PHE A 203 -10.24 -13.66 2.46
C PHE A 203 -10.49 -14.46 1.17
N ARG A 204 -11.59 -14.18 0.49
CA ARG A 204 -11.86 -14.76 -0.83
C ARG A 204 -10.78 -14.31 -1.82
N VAL A 205 -9.97 -15.26 -2.27
CA VAL A 205 -8.87 -15.05 -3.24
C VAL A 205 -9.20 -15.67 -4.59
N ALA A 206 -8.58 -15.15 -5.66
CA ALA A 206 -8.65 -15.73 -6.99
C ALA A 206 -7.82 -17.02 -7.07
N ARG A 207 -8.10 -17.88 -8.07
CA ARG A 207 -7.42 -19.18 -8.23
C ARG A 207 -5.89 -19.06 -8.26
N LEU A 208 -5.34 -18.13 -9.04
CA LEU A 208 -3.89 -17.95 -9.19
C LEU A 208 -3.24 -17.56 -7.85
N ASP A 209 -3.86 -16.62 -7.12
CA ASP A 209 -3.39 -16.22 -5.80
C ASP A 209 -3.52 -17.35 -4.78
N ALA A 210 -4.61 -18.13 -4.84
CA ALA A 210 -4.80 -19.29 -3.97
C ALA A 210 -3.71 -20.35 -4.16
N GLU A 211 -3.29 -20.63 -5.40
CA GLU A 211 -2.21 -21.58 -5.70
C GLU A 211 -0.85 -21.12 -5.14
N LEU A 212 -0.57 -19.81 -5.16
CA LEU A 212 0.62 -19.22 -4.56
C LEU A 212 0.56 -19.25 -3.04
N LEU A 213 -0.52 -18.72 -2.47
CA LEU A 213 -0.72 -18.62 -1.02
C LEU A 213 -0.78 -20.00 -0.35
N ALA A 214 -1.36 -21.00 -1.01
CA ALA A 214 -1.39 -22.36 -0.49
C ALA A 214 0.02 -22.95 -0.31
N LYS A 215 0.97 -22.57 -1.17
CA LYS A 215 2.36 -23.01 -1.03
C LYS A 215 3.02 -22.33 0.16
N GLU A 216 2.85 -21.01 0.30
CA GLU A 216 3.49 -20.23 1.36
C GLU A 216 2.86 -20.46 2.75
N ALA A 217 1.54 -20.32 2.88
CA ALA A 217 0.83 -20.39 4.15
C ALA A 217 0.91 -21.77 4.81
N PHE A 218 1.07 -22.83 4.01
CA PHE A 218 1.03 -24.21 4.49
C PHE A 218 2.37 -24.95 4.38
N ALA A 219 3.44 -24.32 3.90
CA ALA A 219 4.77 -24.91 3.79
C ALA A 219 5.28 -25.49 5.13
N GLY A 220 5.06 -24.76 6.23
CA GLY A 220 5.53 -25.16 7.57
C GLY A 220 4.59 -26.10 8.34
N VAL A 221 3.26 -25.93 8.20
CA VAL A 221 2.27 -26.64 9.03
C VAL A 221 1.75 -27.92 8.37
N TYR A 222 1.60 -27.91 7.04
CA TYR A 222 1.09 -29.05 6.28
C TYR A 222 2.05 -29.59 5.24
N GLY A 223 3.21 -28.96 4.97
CA GLY A 223 4.15 -29.44 3.97
C GLY A 223 4.50 -30.92 4.13
N ALA A 224 4.76 -31.39 5.35
CA ALA A 224 5.03 -32.80 5.61
C ALA A 224 3.76 -33.68 5.52
N ARG A 225 2.63 -33.24 6.08
CA ARG A 225 1.38 -34.01 6.16
C ARG A 225 0.60 -34.08 4.86
N LEU A 226 0.57 -33.00 4.09
CA LEU A 226 -0.09 -32.90 2.79
C LEU A 226 0.71 -33.65 1.71
N ARG A 227 2.05 -33.58 1.74
CA ARG A 227 2.89 -34.42 0.87
C ARG A 227 2.71 -35.90 1.17
N ALA A 228 2.63 -36.28 2.45
CA ALA A 228 2.31 -37.65 2.85
C ALA A 228 0.91 -38.10 2.42
N ALA A 229 -0.10 -37.24 2.51
CA ALA A 229 -1.46 -37.54 2.06
C ALA A 229 -1.57 -37.65 0.52
N LEU A 230 -0.84 -36.79 -0.20
CA LEU A 230 -0.79 -36.82 -1.67
C LEU A 230 0.03 -38.02 -2.19
N SER A 231 1.12 -38.39 -1.54
CA SER A 231 1.90 -39.59 -1.89
C SER A 231 1.11 -40.89 -1.63
N LEU A 232 0.24 -40.92 -0.61
CA LEU A 232 -0.71 -42.00 -0.37
C LEU A 232 -1.80 -42.11 -1.46
N SER A 233 -2.12 -41.01 -2.15
CA SER A 233 -3.12 -40.99 -3.24
C SER A 233 -2.54 -41.30 -4.62
N ALA A 234 -1.21 -41.33 -4.76
CA ALA A 234 -0.51 -41.50 -6.04
C ALA A 234 -0.12 -42.97 -6.33
N SER A 235 -0.70 -43.95 -5.64
CA SER A 235 -0.63 -45.34 -6.10
C SER A 235 -1.68 -45.55 -7.20
N PRO A 236 -1.30 -45.87 -8.44
CA PRO A 236 -2.26 -46.15 -9.50
C PRO A 236 -2.88 -47.52 -9.20
N THR A 237 -3.93 -47.56 -8.37
CA THR A 237 -4.79 -48.73 -8.31
C THR A 237 -5.71 -48.64 -9.51
N SER A 238 -5.42 -49.44 -10.54
CA SER A 238 -6.34 -49.70 -11.63
C SER A 238 -7.67 -50.15 -11.05
N LEU A 239 -8.68 -49.29 -11.09
CA LEU A 239 -10.05 -49.65 -10.72
C LEU A 239 -10.73 -50.25 -11.97
N PRO A 240 -11.27 -51.48 -11.89
CA PRO A 240 -12.16 -52.00 -12.92
C PRO A 240 -13.42 -51.12 -13.00
N HIS A 241 -13.95 -50.98 -14.21
CA HIS A 241 -15.14 -50.17 -14.52
C HIS A 241 -16.28 -50.33 -13.49
N GLY A 242 -16.77 -49.21 -12.97
CA GLY A 242 -18.10 -49.12 -12.36
C GLY A 242 -18.21 -48.87 -10.85
N ARG A 243 -17.13 -48.55 -10.12
CA ARG A 243 -17.26 -48.10 -8.71
C ARG A 243 -16.50 -46.82 -8.42
N THR A 244 -17.17 -45.88 -7.76
CA THR A 244 -16.55 -44.65 -7.23
C THR A 244 -15.62 -44.98 -6.06
N PRO A 245 -14.51 -44.24 -5.89
CA PRO A 245 -13.53 -44.55 -4.84
C PRO A 245 -14.07 -44.30 -3.43
N GLU A 246 -13.86 -45.27 -2.53
CA GLU A 246 -14.36 -45.27 -1.15
C GLU A 246 -13.77 -44.17 -0.24
N TRP A 247 -12.72 -43.46 -0.68
CA TRP A 247 -12.02 -42.45 0.12
C TRP A 247 -12.79 -41.14 0.31
N THR A 248 -13.83 -40.88 -0.50
CA THR A 248 -14.73 -39.72 -0.32
C THR A 248 -15.57 -39.81 0.96
N ARG A 249 -15.76 -41.00 1.56
CA ARG A 249 -16.60 -41.18 2.77
C ARG A 249 -15.84 -41.26 4.09
N LYS A 250 -14.57 -41.67 4.10
CA LYS A 250 -13.86 -42.02 5.36
C LYS A 250 -13.00 -40.91 5.97
N SER A 251 -12.59 -39.89 5.21
CA SER A 251 -11.68 -38.84 5.71
C SER A 251 -12.40 -37.64 6.36
N LEU A 252 -13.65 -37.34 5.99
CA LEU A 252 -14.40 -36.19 6.52
C LEU A 252 -15.16 -36.45 7.83
N ARG A 253 -15.52 -37.71 8.13
CA ARG A 253 -16.36 -38.06 9.29
C ARG A 253 -15.70 -37.83 10.66
N PRO A 254 -14.39 -38.09 10.86
CA PRO A 254 -13.75 -37.86 12.16
C PRO A 254 -13.63 -36.37 12.52
N TRP A 255 -13.48 -35.50 11.52
CA TRP A 255 -13.34 -34.05 11.71
C TRP A 255 -14.69 -33.38 12.00
N LEU A 256 -15.74 -33.72 11.23
CA LEU A 256 -17.11 -33.21 11.43
C LEU A 256 -17.71 -33.60 12.80
N ARG A 257 -17.30 -34.75 13.36
CA ARG A 257 -17.71 -35.17 14.72
C ARG A 257 -17.04 -34.36 15.84
N LYS A 258 -15.86 -33.79 15.60
CA LYS A 258 -15.08 -33.10 16.64
C LYS A 258 -15.41 -31.61 16.74
N HIS A 259 -15.95 -31.01 15.68
CA HIS A 259 -16.10 -29.54 15.57
C HIS A 259 -17.47 -29.03 15.11
N GLY A 260 -18.57 -29.76 15.40
CA GLY A 260 -19.93 -29.23 15.29
C GLY A 260 -20.36 -28.89 13.86
N SER A 261 -21.27 -29.70 13.32
CA SER A 261 -21.89 -29.53 11.99
C SER A 261 -22.47 -28.14 11.76
N ALA A 262 -21.88 -27.35 10.85
CA ALA A 262 -22.61 -26.37 10.05
C ALA A 262 -22.93 -27.02 8.70
N ASN A 263 -24.22 -27.08 8.36
CA ASN A 263 -24.76 -27.72 7.16
C ASN A 263 -24.00 -27.32 5.89
N ALA A 264 -23.30 -28.27 5.29
CA ALA A 264 -22.91 -28.22 3.89
C ALA A 264 -23.83 -29.17 3.11
N ILE A 265 -24.80 -28.58 2.44
CA ILE A 265 -25.63 -29.23 1.43
C ILE A 265 -24.73 -29.47 0.21
N CYS A 266 -24.41 -30.72 -0.09
CA CYS A 266 -24.00 -31.13 -1.43
C CYS A 266 -25.24 -31.69 -2.12
N GLU A 267 -25.88 -30.88 -2.96
CA GLU A 267 -26.86 -31.37 -3.93
C GLU A 267 -26.11 -32.08 -5.07
N ASP A 268 -26.12 -33.42 -5.05
CA ASP A 268 -25.81 -34.23 -6.23
C ASP A 268 -27.00 -34.17 -7.18
N GLY A 269 -26.79 -33.58 -8.36
CA GLY A 269 -27.76 -33.54 -9.43
C GLY A 269 -28.03 -34.92 -10.00
N THR A 270 -29.08 -35.58 -9.51
CA THR A 270 -29.84 -36.56 -10.30
C THR A 270 -31.32 -36.46 -9.94
N LYS A 271 -32.15 -36.38 -10.98
CA LYS A 271 -33.61 -36.19 -10.93
C LYS A 271 -34.29 -37.28 -10.07
N SER A 272 -35.04 -36.88 -9.04
CA SER A 272 -36.29 -37.53 -8.66
C SER A 272 -37.25 -36.52 -8.06
N LYS A 273 -38.50 -36.57 -8.52
CA LYS A 273 -39.61 -35.74 -8.07
C LYS A 273 -39.91 -36.06 -6.61
N GLU A 274 -39.96 -35.05 -5.74
CA GLU A 274 -40.78 -35.10 -4.53
C GLU A 274 -41.12 -33.68 -4.04
N SER A 275 -42.37 -33.54 -3.63
CA SER A 275 -43.11 -32.30 -3.37
C SER A 275 -42.65 -31.53 -2.15
N ILE A 276 -42.56 -30.20 -2.27
CA ILE A 276 -42.32 -29.25 -1.17
C ILE A 276 -43.65 -28.98 -0.43
N PRO A 277 -43.77 -29.18 0.90
CA PRO A 277 -44.86 -28.59 1.66
C PRO A 277 -44.56 -27.10 1.93
N ARG A 278 -45.49 -26.24 1.55
CA ARG A 278 -45.53 -24.83 1.96
C ARG A 278 -45.85 -24.73 3.45
N GLY A 279 -45.06 -23.95 4.19
CA GLY A 279 -45.48 -23.36 5.46
C GLY A 279 -44.60 -23.69 6.66
N ALA A 280 -43.65 -22.80 6.98
CA ALA A 280 -43.23 -22.51 8.35
C ALA A 280 -42.56 -21.14 8.37
N ALA A 281 -43.33 -20.12 8.74
CA ALA A 281 -42.83 -18.82 9.15
C ALA A 281 -42.26 -18.90 10.56
N LEU A 282 -41.13 -18.22 10.82
CA LEU A 282 -40.61 -17.79 12.14
C LEU A 282 -39.43 -16.83 11.83
N SER A 283 -39.65 -15.54 11.56
CA SER A 283 -39.82 -14.41 12.48
C SER A 283 -38.65 -14.16 13.46
N ALA A 284 -38.07 -12.96 13.30
CA ALA A 284 -37.44 -12.09 14.31
C ALA A 284 -36.04 -12.44 14.84
N GLN A 285 -35.03 -11.69 14.35
CA GLN A 285 -34.26 -10.71 15.16
C GLN A 285 -33.27 -9.96 14.24
N ALA A 286 -33.74 -8.83 13.69
CA ALA A 286 -32.90 -7.83 13.03
C ALA A 286 -32.85 -6.60 13.94
N THR A 287 -31.77 -6.45 14.70
CA THR A 287 -31.56 -5.25 15.53
C THR A 287 -30.97 -4.14 14.67
N ARG A 288 -31.86 -3.25 14.24
CA ARG A 288 -31.64 -2.03 13.48
C ARG A 288 -31.10 -0.92 14.39
N TRP A 289 -29.85 -0.50 14.20
CA TRP A 289 -29.33 0.73 14.82
C TRP A 289 -29.70 1.94 13.95
N LYS A 290 -30.62 2.77 14.46
CA LYS A 290 -30.92 4.12 13.94
C LYS A 290 -29.92 5.11 14.55
N VAL A 291 -29.16 5.82 13.71
CA VAL A 291 -28.43 7.03 14.13
C VAL A 291 -29.38 8.22 13.98
N SER A 292 -29.56 8.96 15.07
CA SER A 292 -30.38 10.15 15.19
C SER A 292 -29.62 11.39 14.69
N GLU A 293 -30.10 12.00 13.60
CA GLU A 293 -29.77 13.37 13.21
C GLU A 293 -30.49 14.38 14.11
N LYS A 294 -29.71 15.14 14.90
CA LYS A 294 -29.97 16.49 15.46
C LYS A 294 -28.76 16.76 16.35
N THR A 295 -27.87 17.70 16.08
CA THR A 295 -28.11 19.13 16.27
C THR A 295 -27.00 19.92 15.57
N ARG A 296 -27.37 20.75 14.60
CA ARG A 296 -26.52 21.77 13.97
C ARG A 296 -27.15 23.12 14.34
N ARG A 297 -26.55 23.85 15.29
CA ARG A 297 -26.66 25.32 15.52
C ARG A 297 -26.12 25.67 16.92
N ALA A 298 -24.99 26.37 16.98
CA ALA A 298 -24.69 27.52 17.85
C ALA A 298 -23.17 27.73 17.97
N ARG A 299 -22.77 29.01 18.10
CA ARG A 299 -21.42 29.62 18.05
C ARG A 299 -20.99 29.97 16.62
N SER A 300 -21.29 31.17 16.08
CA SER A 300 -20.95 32.53 16.54
C SER A 300 -19.47 32.69 16.82
#